data_AF-A0A3M2IVZ7-F1
#
_entry.id   AF-A0A3M2IVZ7-F1
#
_cell.length_a   1.000
_cell.length_b   1.000
_cell.length_c   1.000
_cell.angle_alpha   90.00
_cell.angle_beta   90.00
_cell.angle_gamma   90.00
#
_symmetry.space_group_name_H-M   'P 1'
#
loop_
_entity.id
_entity.type
_entity.pdbx_description
1 polymer ?
#
loop_
_entity_poly.entity_id
_entity_poly.type
_entity_poly.pdbx_seq_one_letter_code
_entity_poly.pdbx_strand_id
1 'polypeptide(L)'
;MTDEPTPDAPAAPAVPAAPARPVLPAGPASTRVDKWVWAVRLTKTRALAAAACRAGHVRVNGDRAKPATTVKVGDEVRVRGDGPERIVVVAHVLERRVGAAPAATAYLDRTPAPPPPEQVAVAAQRDR
;
A
#
# COMPACT_ATOMS: atom_id res chain seq x y z
N MET A 1 21.31 -31.94 34.19
CA MET A 1 21.40 -30.54 34.65
C MET A 1 21.08 -29.70 33.43
N THR A 2 19.84 -29.22 33.37
CA THR A 2 19.31 -28.41 32.27
C THR A 2 19.99 -27.06 32.31
N ASP A 3 20.52 -26.58 31.18
CA ASP A 3 20.57 -25.14 30.93
C ASP A 3 20.38 -24.93 29.43
N GLU A 4 19.21 -24.39 29.12
CA GLU A 4 18.73 -24.05 27.79
C GLU A 4 19.25 -22.65 27.47
N PRO A 5 20.08 -22.43 26.44
CA PRO A 5 20.43 -21.07 26.07
C PRO A 5 19.20 -20.38 25.47
N THR A 6 18.69 -19.42 26.24
CA THR A 6 17.66 -18.43 25.92
C THR A 6 17.74 -17.92 24.48
N PRO A 7 16.62 -17.82 23.73
CA PRO A 7 16.63 -17.27 22.38
C PRO A 7 16.97 -15.78 22.38
N ASP A 8 18.02 -15.42 21.66
CA ASP A 8 18.37 -14.06 21.25
C ASP A 8 17.17 -13.49 20.48
N ALA A 9 16.44 -12.58 21.13
CA ALA A 9 15.35 -11.85 20.52
C ALA A 9 15.93 -10.96 19.41
N PRO A 10 15.45 -11.03 18.15
CA PRO A 10 15.97 -10.16 17.11
C PRO A 10 15.65 -8.72 17.49
N ALA A 11 16.72 -7.93 17.66
CA ALA A 11 16.64 -6.50 17.87
C ALA A 11 15.71 -5.88 16.82
N ALA A 12 14.58 -5.33 17.28
CA ALA A 12 13.74 -4.48 16.45
C ALA A 12 14.64 -3.38 15.85
N PRO A 13 14.70 -3.20 14.52
CA PRO A 13 15.58 -2.21 13.94
C PRO A 13 15.16 -0.83 14.47
N ALA A 14 16.12 -0.12 15.06
CA ALA A 14 15.98 1.25 15.50
C ALA A 14 15.32 2.06 14.38
N VAL A 15 14.11 2.57 14.62
CA VAL A 15 13.43 3.48 13.70
C VAL A 15 14.32 4.73 13.63
N PRO A 16 15.03 5.00 12.52
CA PRO A 16 15.85 6.21 12.46
C PRO A 16 14.92 7.42 12.61
N ALA A 17 15.38 8.43 13.35
CA ALA A 17 14.66 9.70 13.52
C ALA A 17 14.16 10.16 12.15
N ALA A 18 12.84 10.15 11.96
CA ALA A 18 12.23 10.44 10.69
C ALA A 18 12.71 11.83 10.24
N PRO A 19 13.24 11.99 9.00
CA PRO A 19 13.54 13.32 8.50
C PRO A 19 12.28 14.19 8.59
N ALA A 20 12.45 15.50 8.76
CA ALA A 20 11.35 16.46 8.80
C ALA A 20 10.32 16.09 7.72
N ARG A 21 9.12 15.71 8.15
CA ARG A 21 8.09 15.19 7.24
C ARG A 21 7.90 16.21 6.13
N PRO A 22 8.08 15.82 4.86
CA PRO A 22 7.91 16.77 3.77
C PRO A 22 6.49 17.33 3.80
N VAL A 23 6.38 18.66 3.74
CA VAL A 23 5.08 19.33 3.60
C VAL A 23 4.46 18.88 2.29
N LEU A 24 3.26 18.30 2.37
CA LEU A 24 2.48 17.95 1.19
C LEU A 24 1.87 19.21 0.58
N PRO A 25 1.80 19.30 -0.76
CA PRO A 25 1.08 20.40 -1.39
C PRO A 25 -0.39 20.36 -1.01
N ALA A 26 -1.06 21.51 -0.98
CA ALA A 26 -2.51 21.57 -0.87
C ALA A 26 -3.14 20.71 -1.98
N GLY A 27 -4.03 19.80 -1.58
CA GLY A 27 -4.75 18.89 -2.46
C GLY A 27 -6.25 19.14 -2.39
N PRO A 28 -7.04 18.67 -3.37
CA PRO A 28 -8.50 18.73 -3.30
C PRO A 28 -9.04 17.80 -2.22
N ALA A 29 -10.31 17.96 -1.84
CA ALA A 29 -10.97 17.07 -0.87
C ALA A 29 -11.09 15.62 -1.36
N SER A 30 -11.11 15.41 -2.68
CA SER A 30 -11.21 14.09 -3.31
C SER A 30 -10.62 14.09 -4.72
N THR A 31 -10.25 12.93 -5.23
CA THR A 31 -9.87 12.76 -6.64
C THR A 31 -10.23 11.36 -7.14
N ARG A 32 -9.93 11.06 -8.40
CA ARG A 32 -10.12 9.73 -8.98
C ARG A 32 -9.07 8.75 -8.48
N VAL A 33 -9.47 7.52 -8.18
CA VAL A 33 -8.58 6.47 -7.68
C VAL A 33 -7.40 6.21 -8.63
N ASP A 34 -7.62 6.18 -9.95
CA ASP A 34 -6.56 5.94 -10.92
C ASP A 34 -5.48 7.03 -10.90
N LYS A 35 -5.91 8.29 -10.76
CA LYS A 35 -5.05 9.46 -10.64
C LYS A 35 -4.31 9.45 -9.31
N TRP A 36 -4.99 9.14 -8.21
CA TRP A 36 -4.41 9.10 -6.88
C TRP A 36 -3.33 8.02 -6.75
N VAL A 37 -3.65 6.77 -7.12
CA VAL A 37 -2.73 5.61 -7.09
C VAL A 37 -1.44 5.89 -7.86
N TRP A 38 -1.55 6.54 -9.01
CA TRP A 38 -0.38 6.98 -9.79
C TRP A 38 0.37 8.13 -9.10
N ALA A 39 -0.34 9.12 -8.56
CA ALA A 39 0.25 10.27 -7.89
C ALA A 39 1.11 9.87 -6.69
N VAL A 40 0.65 8.88 -5.92
CA VAL A 40 1.37 8.29 -4.77
C VAL A 40 2.36 7.17 -5.15
N ARG A 41 2.61 6.96 -6.45
CA ARG A 41 3.62 6.03 -6.99
C ARG A 41 3.37 4.54 -6.68
N LEU A 42 2.13 4.15 -6.38
CA LEU A 42 1.75 2.74 -6.26
C LEU A 42 1.76 2.03 -7.63
N THR A 43 1.63 2.80 -8.72
CA THR A 43 1.87 2.32 -10.08
C THR A 43 2.91 3.17 -10.81
N LYS A 44 3.57 2.57 -11.81
CA LYS A 44 4.63 3.23 -12.60
C LYS A 44 4.08 4.35 -13.48
N THR A 45 2.89 4.15 -14.06
CA THR A 45 2.26 5.08 -15.00
C THR A 45 0.76 5.21 -14.73
N ARG A 46 0.17 6.33 -15.16
CA ARG A 46 -1.29 6.56 -15.05
C ARG A 46 -2.09 5.55 -15.87
N ALA A 47 -1.58 5.15 -17.05
CA ALA A 47 -2.23 4.15 -17.89
C ALA A 47 -2.31 2.80 -17.17
N LEU A 48 -1.25 2.39 -16.45
CA LEU A 48 -1.25 1.18 -15.63
C LEU A 48 -2.23 1.27 -14.46
N ALA A 49 -2.36 2.43 -13.81
CA ALA A 49 -3.37 2.62 -12.76
C ALA A 49 -4.80 2.41 -13.31
N ALA A 50 -5.11 3.02 -14.47
CA ALA A 50 -6.40 2.86 -15.10
C ALA A 50 -6.64 1.40 -15.56
N ALA A 51 -5.61 0.73 -16.09
CA ALA A 51 -5.68 -0.67 -16.46
C ALA A 51 -5.95 -1.57 -15.24
N ALA A 52 -5.24 -1.36 -14.14
CA ALA A 52 -5.45 -2.09 -12.88
C ALA A 52 -6.87 -1.92 -12.33
N CYS A 53 -7.43 -0.70 -12.41
CA CYS A 53 -8.83 -0.47 -12.04
C CYS A 53 -9.80 -1.26 -12.94
N ARG A 54 -9.60 -1.25 -14.27
CA ARG A 54 -10.46 -2.01 -15.21
C ARG A 54 -10.36 -3.52 -15.02
N ALA A 55 -9.17 -4.04 -14.75
CA ALA A 55 -8.94 -5.44 -14.38
C ALA A 55 -9.54 -5.81 -13.01
N GLY A 56 -9.92 -4.80 -12.20
CA GLY A 56 -10.38 -4.91 -10.82
C GLY A 56 -9.33 -5.41 -9.85
N HIS A 57 -8.08 -5.07 -10.14
CA HIS A 57 -6.99 -5.20 -9.21
C HIS A 57 -6.96 -4.05 -8.19
N VAL A 58 -7.76 -3.00 -8.43
CA VAL A 58 -7.94 -1.91 -7.48
C VAL A 58 -9.31 -2.03 -6.82
N ARG A 59 -9.32 -1.97 -5.49
CA ARG A 59 -10.52 -1.87 -4.67
C ARG A 59 -10.47 -0.64 -3.78
N VAL A 60 -11.63 -0.02 -3.56
CA VAL A 60 -11.81 1.09 -2.62
C VAL A 60 -12.84 0.63 -1.59
N ASN A 61 -12.49 0.66 -0.30
CA ASN A 61 -13.34 0.23 0.81
C ASN A 61 -13.93 -1.19 0.62
N GLY A 62 -13.15 -2.09 0.01
CA GLY A 62 -13.55 -3.47 -0.29
C GLY A 62 -14.20 -3.68 -1.66
N ASP A 63 -14.70 -2.63 -2.31
CA ASP A 63 -15.43 -2.73 -3.58
C ASP A 63 -14.52 -2.52 -4.80
N ARG A 64 -14.84 -3.19 -5.92
CA ARG A 64 -14.12 -3.03 -7.18
C ARG A 64 -14.24 -1.58 -7.68
N ALA A 65 -13.11 -0.92 -7.87
CA ALA A 65 -13.10 0.48 -8.27
C ALA A 65 -12.91 0.62 -9.79
N LYS A 66 -13.84 1.35 -10.45
CA LYS A 66 -13.62 1.87 -11.81
C LYS A 66 -12.53 2.97 -11.77
N PRO A 67 -11.83 3.28 -12.87
CA PRO A 67 -10.80 4.32 -12.87
C PRO A 67 -11.27 5.67 -12.34
N ALA A 68 -12.54 6.04 -12.60
CA ALA A 68 -13.13 7.30 -12.17
C ALA A 68 -13.73 7.28 -10.74
N THR A 69 -13.58 6.17 -10.01
CA THR A 69 -14.09 6.06 -8.62
C THR A 69 -13.45 7.15 -7.77
N THR A 70 -14.26 7.85 -6.99
CA THR A 70 -13.78 8.93 -6.13
C THR A 70 -13.13 8.35 -4.89
N VAL A 71 -11.98 8.89 -4.50
CA VAL A 71 -11.28 8.60 -3.23
C VAL A 71 -11.06 9.89 -2.46
N LYS A 72 -11.18 9.79 -1.14
CA LYS A 72 -10.98 10.87 -0.17
C LYS A 72 -10.15 10.35 1.01
N VAL A 73 -9.71 11.27 1.87
CA VAL A 73 -8.99 10.93 3.11
C VAL A 73 -9.85 9.97 3.94
N GLY A 74 -9.20 8.92 4.46
CA GLY A 74 -9.83 7.85 5.24
C GLY A 74 -10.27 6.63 4.43
N ASP A 75 -10.36 6.73 3.09
CA ASP A 75 -10.70 5.57 2.26
C ASP A 75 -9.56 4.55 2.26
N GLU A 76 -9.91 3.27 2.29
CA GLU A 76 -8.96 2.18 2.09
C GLU A 76 -8.84 1.86 0.60
N VAL A 77 -7.63 1.89 0.06
CA VAL A 77 -7.32 1.53 -1.31
C VAL A 77 -6.44 0.29 -1.31
N ARG A 78 -6.94 -0.78 -1.91
CA ARG A 78 -6.21 -2.02 -2.12
C ARG A 78 -5.79 -2.10 -3.59
N VAL A 79 -4.49 -2.24 -3.83
CA VAL A 79 -3.91 -2.32 -5.18
C VAL A 79 -3.15 -3.63 -5.30
N ARG A 80 -3.61 -4.46 -6.24
CA ARG A 80 -2.91 -5.64 -6.72
C ARG A 80 -2.26 -5.32 -8.08
N GLY A 81 -1.07 -5.82 -8.34
CA GLY A 81 -0.35 -5.52 -9.59
C GLY A 81 0.86 -6.44 -9.75
N ASP A 82 1.89 -5.96 -10.43
CA ASP A 82 3.14 -6.70 -10.68
C ASP A 82 3.96 -6.94 -9.40
N GLY A 83 3.67 -6.20 -8.34
CA GLY A 83 4.35 -6.29 -7.04
C GLY A 83 3.49 -6.93 -5.96
N PRO A 84 3.97 -6.93 -4.69
CA PRO A 84 3.16 -7.37 -3.56
C PRO A 84 1.89 -6.53 -3.48
N GLU A 85 0.81 -7.19 -3.09
CA GLU A 85 -0.45 -6.51 -2.81
C GLU A 85 -0.23 -5.42 -1.77
N ARG A 86 -0.77 -4.23 -2.04
CA ARG A 86 -0.72 -3.10 -1.11
C ARG A 86 -2.10 -2.76 -0.62
N ILE A 87 -2.24 -2.63 0.69
CA ILE A 87 -3.46 -2.13 1.33
C ILE A 87 -3.07 -0.83 2.01
N VAL A 88 -3.61 0.30 1.55
CA VAL A 88 -3.25 1.62 2.06
C VAL A 88 -4.48 2.42 2.41
N VAL A 89 -4.41 3.24 3.46
CA VAL A 89 -5.47 4.20 3.80
C VAL A 89 -5.05 5.58 3.33
N VAL A 90 -5.92 6.28 2.61
CA VAL A 90 -5.65 7.62 2.09
C VAL A 90 -5.48 8.59 3.28
N ALA A 91 -4.30 9.17 3.42
CA ALA A 91 -4.03 10.22 4.41
C ALA A 91 -4.08 11.62 3.78
N HIS A 92 -3.73 11.72 2.50
CA HIS A 92 -3.76 12.95 1.73
C HIS A 92 -4.12 12.70 0.27
N VAL A 93 -4.88 13.61 -0.32
CA VAL A 93 -5.31 13.50 -1.72
C VAL A 93 -4.31 14.23 -2.63
N LEU A 94 -3.59 13.46 -3.45
CA LEU A 94 -2.67 13.98 -4.45
C LEU A 94 -3.19 13.75 -5.87
N GLU A 95 -3.06 14.79 -6.69
CA GLU A 95 -3.46 14.79 -8.10
C GLU A 95 -2.28 14.79 -9.08
N ARG A 96 -1.11 15.18 -8.58
CA ARG A 96 0.15 15.24 -9.32
C ARG A 96 1.12 14.25 -8.71
N ARG A 97 1.91 13.59 -9.56
CA ARG A 97 2.94 12.68 -9.08
C ARG A 97 4.04 13.45 -8.37
N VAL A 98 4.31 13.04 -7.14
CA VAL A 98 5.33 13.67 -6.28
C VAL A 98 6.57 12.78 -6.13
N GLY A 99 7.60 13.32 -5.45
CA GLY A 99 8.79 12.55 -5.05
C GLY A 99 8.45 11.38 -4.11
N ALA A 100 9.40 10.47 -3.90
CA ALA A 100 9.16 9.26 -3.09
C ALA A 100 8.78 9.58 -1.64
N ALA A 101 9.49 10.50 -0.99
CA ALA A 101 9.23 10.88 0.39
C ALA A 101 7.81 11.46 0.63
N PRO A 102 7.34 12.48 -0.12
CA PRO A 102 5.97 12.97 0.05
C PRO A 102 4.89 11.98 -0.43
N ALA A 103 5.20 11.07 -1.35
CA ALA A 103 4.24 10.03 -1.73
C ALA A 103 3.96 9.08 -0.56
N ALA A 104 5.00 8.66 0.17
CA ALA A 104 4.87 7.77 1.32
C ALA A 104 4.12 8.40 2.50
N THR A 105 4.07 9.73 2.60
CA THR A 105 3.29 10.42 3.65
C THR A 105 1.82 10.65 3.26
N ALA A 106 1.45 10.44 1.99
CA ALA A 106 0.09 10.63 1.51
C ALA A 106 -0.85 9.45 1.82
N TYR A 107 -0.33 8.35 2.39
CA TYR A 107 -1.11 7.20 2.80
C TYR A 107 -0.51 6.49 4.02
N LEU A 108 -1.34 5.75 4.74
CA LEU A 108 -0.91 4.80 5.77
C LEU A 108 -0.85 3.40 5.16
N ASP A 109 0.32 2.77 5.15
CA ASP A 109 0.46 1.38 4.70
C ASP A 109 -0.07 0.42 5.78
N ARG A 110 -1.08 -0.37 5.41
CA ARG A 110 -1.68 -1.45 6.22
C ARG A 110 -1.51 -2.82 5.55
N THR A 111 -0.57 -2.93 4.62
CA THR A 111 -0.25 -4.21 3.99
C THR A 111 0.16 -5.20 5.07
N PRO A 112 -0.57 -6.32 5.25
CA PRO A 112 -0.19 -7.33 6.23
C PRO A 112 1.19 -7.89 5.86
N ALA A 113 2.02 -8.18 6.87
CA ALA A 113 3.30 -8.83 6.64
C ALA A 113 3.07 -10.13 5.86
N PRO A 114 3.79 -10.37 4.75
CA PRO A 114 3.64 -11.61 4.01
C PRO A 114 3.89 -12.79 4.95
N PRO A 115 3.04 -13.84 4.92
CA PRO A 115 3.25 -14.99 5.78
C PRO A 115 4.64 -15.60 5.49
N PRO A 116 5.34 -16.10 6.53
CA PRO A 116 6.65 -16.73 6.37
C PRO A 116 6.61 -17.81 5.27
N PRO A 117 7.71 -18.01 4.51
CA PRO A 117 7.77 -18.95 3.39
C PRO A 117 7.26 -20.37 3.72
N GLU A 118 7.41 -20.83 4.97
CA GLU A 118 6.89 -22.11 5.44
C GLU A 118 5.36 -22.26 5.30
N GLN A 119 4.59 -21.17 5.37
CA GLN A 119 3.12 -21.22 5.28
C GLN A 119 2.60 -21.15 3.84
N VAL A 120 3.42 -20.69 2.88
CA VAL A 120 3.04 -20.64 1.46
C VAL A 120 2.95 -22.04 0.87
N ALA A 121 3.76 -22.99 1.38
CA ALA A 121 3.72 -24.39 0.97
C ALA A 121 2.43 -25.11 1.41
N VAL A 122 1.77 -24.68 2.49
CA VAL A 122 0.58 -25.36 3.03
C VAL A 122 -0.70 -24.95 2.30
N ALA A 123 -0.74 -23.75 1.70
CA ALA A 123 -1.93 -23.27 0.97
C ALA A 123 -2.06 -23.81 -0.47
N ALA A 124 -1.01 -24.46 -1.01
CA ALA A 124 -1.05 -25.09 -2.34
C ALA A 124 -1.67 -26.50 -2.33
N GLN A 125 -1.93 -27.06 -1.14
CA GLN A 125 -2.56 -28.38 -0.98
C GLN A 125 -4.00 -28.22 -0.49
N ARG A 126 -4.89 -27.78 -1.38
CA ARG A 126 -6.36 -28.02 -1.35
C ARG A 126 -6.99 -27.29 -2.54
N ASP A 127 -7.17 -27.96 -3.68
CA ASP A 127 -8.44 -28.61 -4.01
C ASP A 127 -8.32 -29.30 -5.40
N ARG A 128 -8.46 -30.62 -5.36
CA ARG A 128 -8.69 -31.61 -6.44
C ARG A 128 -7.60 -31.90 -7.47
#